data_AF-A0A840UI01-F1
#
_entry.id   AF-A0A840UI01-F1
#
_cell.length_a   1.000
_cell.length_b   1.000
_cell.length_c   1.000
_cell.angle_alpha   90.00
_cell.angle_beta   90.00
_cell.angle_gamma   90.00
#
_symmetry.space_group_name_H-M   'P 1'
#
loop_
_entity.id
_entity.type
_entity.pdbx_description
1 polymer ?
#
loop_
_entity_poly.entity_id
_entity_poly.type
_entity_poly.pdbx_seq_one_letter_code
_entity_poly.pdbx_strand_id
1 'polypeptide(L)'
;MSNIAKSHSTSFSSTSRISRPLKMGLLTMMAISIGMVIVQGAMISATQGIGIGGMSFIAAMVVALIIAQFNAMSFAELSLMFPQEGTLATYTQKAIGHFPAILVVFAGYVMVALLAMPVEMFLVDAMLGELLPSLLPAKVGPLLILVVLTITNLVGSDIFARVQNLLAFILVSALSLLGLIATTGLSEPHPVISGTPVDWSFGGVLDGSFIGLVALAM
;
A
#
# COMPACT_ATOMS: atom_id res chain seq x y z
N MET A 1 -4.95 54.72 -57.27
CA MET A 1 -3.61 54.55 -56.69
C MET A 1 -3.76 54.25 -55.21
N SER A 2 -3.07 53.18 -54.75
CA SER A 2 -2.69 52.84 -53.37
C SER A 2 -3.80 52.60 -52.33
N ASN A 3 -4.19 51.36 -52.03
CA ASN A 3 -3.53 50.34 -51.17
C ASN A 3 -3.46 50.64 -49.66
N ILE A 4 -4.17 49.76 -48.90
CA ILE A 4 -3.70 48.94 -47.77
C ILE A 4 -3.24 49.63 -46.47
N ALA A 5 -3.95 49.34 -45.37
CA ALA A 5 -3.41 48.74 -44.12
C ALA A 5 -4.56 48.56 -43.10
N LYS A 6 -5.27 47.43 -43.13
CA LYS A 6 -5.07 46.26 -42.23
C LYS A 6 -5.37 46.54 -40.75
N SER A 7 -6.50 45.98 -40.34
CA SER A 7 -6.91 45.66 -38.98
C SER A 7 -5.76 45.08 -38.14
N HIS A 8 -5.35 45.78 -37.09
CA HIS A 8 -4.60 45.19 -35.99
C HIS A 8 -5.60 44.50 -35.04
N SER A 9 -6.10 43.34 -35.46
CA SER A 9 -6.61 42.33 -34.52
C SER A 9 -5.38 41.68 -33.89
N THR A 10 -4.97 42.17 -32.72
CA THR A 10 -3.99 41.51 -31.87
C THR A 10 -4.58 40.18 -31.39
N SER A 11 -4.42 39.12 -32.20
CA SER A 11 -4.65 37.76 -31.76
C SER A 11 -3.54 37.40 -30.78
N PHE A 12 -3.86 37.45 -29.48
CA PHE A 12 -3.08 36.78 -28.45
C PHE A 12 -3.15 35.28 -28.77
N SER A 13 -2.16 34.77 -29.51
CA SER A 13 -1.93 33.35 -29.64
C SER A 13 -1.41 32.86 -28.29
N SER A 14 -2.32 32.60 -27.36
CA SER A 14 -2.03 31.75 -26.21
C SER A 14 -1.79 30.35 -26.75
N THR A 15 -0.56 30.09 -27.18
CA THR A 15 -0.06 28.73 -27.37
C THR A 15 -0.04 28.09 -25.99
N SER A 16 -1.20 27.60 -25.55
CA SER A 16 -1.28 26.67 -24.44
C SER A 16 -0.39 25.51 -24.83
N ARG A 17 0.81 25.44 -24.24
CA ARG A 17 1.59 24.21 -24.27
C ARG A 17 0.68 23.19 -23.59
N ILE A 18 0.03 22.35 -24.40
CA ILE A 18 -0.62 21.15 -23.91
C ILE A 18 0.53 20.31 -23.40
N SER A 19 0.85 20.46 -22.12
CA SER A 19 1.74 19.57 -21.39
C SER A 19 1.15 18.18 -21.61
N ARG A 20 1.80 17.38 -22.46
CA ARG A 20 1.39 15.98 -22.63
C ARG A 20 1.39 15.37 -21.23
N PRO A 21 0.28 14.74 -20.78
CA PRO A 21 0.29 14.09 -19.48
C PRO A 21 1.47 13.11 -19.50
N LEU A 22 2.35 13.23 -18.50
CA LEU A 22 3.49 12.35 -18.34
C LEU A 22 2.94 10.94 -18.19
N LYS A 23 3.06 10.14 -19.26
CA LYS A 23 2.64 8.74 -19.24
C LYS A 23 3.60 8.00 -18.33
N MET A 24 3.13 7.56 -17.18
CA MET A 24 3.90 6.69 -16.30
C MET A 24 4.18 5.37 -17.02
N GLY A 25 5.43 4.91 -16.98
CA GLY A 25 5.81 3.62 -17.53
C GLY A 25 5.24 2.46 -16.71
N LEU A 26 5.03 1.30 -17.35
CA LEU A 26 4.48 0.10 -16.70
C LEU A 26 5.31 -0.33 -15.48
N LEU A 27 6.65 -0.32 -15.60
CA LEU A 27 7.53 -0.66 -14.49
C LEU A 27 7.41 0.32 -13.31
N THR A 28 7.22 1.60 -13.59
CA THR A 28 7.01 2.62 -12.55
C THR A 28 5.67 2.40 -11.85
N MET A 29 4.60 2.08 -12.60
CA MET A 29 3.30 1.75 -12.02
C MET A 29 3.39 0.50 -11.14
N MET A 30 4.05 -0.56 -11.61
CA MET A 30 4.27 -1.77 -10.80
C MET A 30 5.04 -1.49 -9.53
N ALA A 31 6.11 -0.70 -9.60
CA ALA A 31 6.92 -0.33 -8.43
C ALA A 31 6.10 0.46 -7.39
N ILE A 32 5.27 1.41 -7.83
CA ILE A 32 4.39 2.17 -6.93
C ILE A 32 3.35 1.25 -6.28
N SER A 33 2.72 0.36 -7.06
CA SER A 33 1.75 -0.60 -6.52
C SER A 33 2.37 -1.54 -5.50
N ILE A 34 3.56 -2.09 -5.76
CA ILE A 34 4.28 -2.95 -4.82
C ILE A 34 4.65 -2.16 -3.56
N GLY A 35 5.21 -0.96 -3.72
CA GLY A 35 5.59 -0.10 -2.60
C GLY A 35 4.41 0.35 -1.73
N MET A 36 3.19 0.41 -2.29
CA MET A 36 1.97 0.72 -1.55
C MET A 36 1.44 -0.48 -0.75
N VAL A 37 1.63 -1.71 -1.25
CA VAL A 37 1.16 -2.93 -0.58
C VAL A 37 2.05 -3.31 0.61
N ILE A 38 3.34 -2.94 0.56
CA ILE A 38 4.25 -3.29 1.64
C ILE A 38 4.06 -2.32 2.81
N VAL A 39 3.35 -2.81 3.83
CA VAL A 39 3.02 -2.07 5.04
C VAL A 39 3.41 -2.87 6.28
N GLN A 40 3.72 -2.16 7.36
CA GLN A 40 4.12 -2.76 8.63
C GLN A 40 3.02 -3.67 9.22
N GLY A 41 1.74 -3.30 9.06
CA GLY A 41 0.59 -4.11 9.47
C GLY A 41 0.62 -5.53 8.91
N ALA A 42 0.87 -5.67 7.60
CA ALA A 42 0.96 -6.98 6.95
C ALA A 42 2.15 -7.80 7.46
N MET A 43 3.28 -7.16 7.77
CA MET A 43 4.47 -7.84 8.30
C MET A 43 4.24 -8.40 9.70
N ILE A 44 3.58 -7.63 10.57
CA ILE A 44 3.27 -8.07 11.93
C ILE A 44 2.19 -9.14 11.91
N SER A 45 1.17 -8.97 11.05
CA SER A 45 0.14 -9.99 10.85
C SER A 45 0.74 -11.31 10.35
N ALA A 46 1.64 -11.25 9.36
CA ALA A 46 2.34 -12.45 8.86
C ALA A 46 3.19 -13.12 9.95
N THR A 47 3.91 -12.33 10.76
CA THR A 47 4.75 -12.85 11.84
C THR A 47 3.91 -13.53 12.93
N GLN A 48 2.84 -12.89 13.38
CA GLN A 48 1.92 -13.44 14.38
C GLN A 48 1.13 -14.62 13.82
N GLY A 49 0.67 -14.52 12.58
CA GLY A 49 -0.08 -15.56 11.88
C GLY A 49 0.71 -16.86 11.74
N ILE A 50 1.99 -16.77 11.34
CA ILE A 50 2.88 -17.94 11.32
C ILE A 50 3.10 -18.48 12.73
N GLY A 51 3.25 -17.61 13.74
CA GLY A 51 3.42 -18.02 15.14
C GLY A 51 2.21 -18.75 15.72
N ILE A 52 0.99 -18.36 15.33
CA ILE A 52 -0.27 -18.96 15.81
C ILE A 52 -0.63 -20.21 15.01
N GLY A 53 -0.55 -20.14 13.68
CA GLY A 53 -1.12 -21.12 12.77
C GLY A 53 -0.13 -21.98 11.99
N GLY A 54 1.17 -21.64 11.98
CA GLY A 54 2.18 -22.40 11.23
C GLY A 54 1.75 -22.71 9.79
N MET A 55 1.65 -24.00 9.45
CA MET A 55 1.21 -24.44 8.12
C MET A 55 -0.25 -24.08 7.79
N SER A 56 -1.13 -23.99 8.78
CA SER A 56 -2.52 -23.55 8.56
C SER A 56 -2.59 -22.07 8.16
N PHE A 57 -1.71 -21.21 8.67
CA PHE A 57 -1.63 -19.82 8.24
C PHE A 57 -1.12 -19.70 6.80
N ILE A 58 -0.19 -20.56 6.36
CA ILE A 58 0.24 -20.59 4.96
C ILE A 58 -0.92 -20.95 4.03
N ALA A 59 -1.74 -21.94 4.40
CA ALA A 59 -2.95 -22.26 3.64
C ALA A 59 -3.93 -21.07 3.59
N ALA A 60 -4.09 -20.36 4.72
CA ALA A 60 -4.91 -19.15 4.78
C ALA A 60 -4.38 -18.03 3.87
N MET A 61 -3.05 -17.82 3.81
CA MET A 61 -2.39 -16.87 2.91
C MET A 61 -2.63 -17.20 1.43
N VAL A 62 -2.63 -18.49 1.06
CA VAL A 62 -2.95 -18.91 -0.32
C VAL A 62 -4.40 -18.56 -0.67
N VAL A 63 -5.34 -18.78 0.25
CA VAL A 63 -6.75 -18.41 0.03
C VAL A 63 -6.91 -16.88 -0.06
N ALA A 64 -6.26 -16.12 0.83
CA ALA A 64 -6.25 -14.67 0.78
C ALA A 64 -5.69 -14.14 -0.56
N LEU A 65 -4.61 -14.75 -1.07
CA LEU A 65 -4.03 -14.44 -2.37
C LEU A 65 -5.02 -14.69 -3.53
N ILE A 66 -5.74 -15.81 -3.51
CA ILE A 66 -6.75 -16.12 -4.53
C ILE A 66 -7.88 -15.07 -4.52
N ILE A 67 -8.37 -14.70 -3.34
CA ILE A 67 -9.39 -13.66 -3.18
C ILE A 67 -8.86 -12.31 -3.71
N ALA A 68 -7.62 -11.94 -3.34
CA ALA A 68 -6.99 -10.71 -3.82
C ALA A 68 -6.83 -10.71 -5.35
N GLN A 69 -6.52 -11.86 -5.96
CA GLN A 69 -6.39 -11.99 -7.41
C GLN A 69 -7.74 -11.81 -8.14
N PHE A 70 -8.83 -12.36 -7.61
CA PHE A 70 -10.17 -12.11 -8.16
C PHE A 70 -10.55 -10.63 -8.07
N ASN A 71 -10.19 -9.96 -6.98
CA ASN A 71 -10.42 -8.53 -6.83
C ASN A 71 -9.59 -7.72 -7.85
N ALA A 72 -8.31 -8.07 -8.02
CA ALA A 72 -7.42 -7.44 -9.00
C ALA A 72 -7.90 -7.63 -10.45
N MET A 73 -8.34 -8.85 -10.82
CA MET A 73 -8.91 -9.13 -12.14
C MET A 73 -10.19 -8.32 -12.38
N SER A 74 -11.06 -8.21 -11.37
CA SER A 74 -12.29 -7.40 -11.47
C SER A 74 -11.98 -5.93 -11.77
N PHE A 75 -10.97 -5.34 -11.10
CA PHE A 75 -10.53 -3.98 -11.40
C PHE A 75 -9.83 -3.85 -12.75
N ALA A 76 -9.09 -4.88 -13.18
CA ALA A 76 -8.47 -4.90 -14.49
C ALA A 76 -9.54 -4.86 -15.61
N GLU A 77 -10.57 -5.69 -15.54
CA GLU A 77 -11.68 -5.67 -16.51
C GLU A 77 -12.40 -4.33 -16.52
N LEU A 78 -12.70 -3.78 -15.34
CA LEU A 78 -13.36 -2.49 -15.18
C LEU A 78 -12.53 -1.33 -15.77
N SER A 79 -11.20 -1.37 -15.60
CA SER A 79 -10.28 -0.39 -16.17
C SER A 79 -10.19 -0.44 -17.70
N LEU A 80 -10.38 -1.63 -18.28
CA LEU A 80 -10.45 -1.83 -19.74
C LEU A 80 -11.79 -1.40 -20.32
N MET A 81 -12.90 -1.62 -19.59
CA MET A 81 -14.24 -1.20 -19.99
C MET A 81 -14.41 0.33 -19.92
N PHE A 82 -13.75 0.98 -18.97
CA PHE A 82 -13.82 2.42 -18.76
C PHE A 82 -12.42 3.05 -18.75
N PRO A 83 -11.79 3.24 -19.94
CA PRO A 83 -10.43 3.78 -20.07
C PRO A 83 -10.44 5.31 -19.90
N GLN A 84 -10.82 5.77 -18.71
CA GLN A 84 -10.82 7.16 -18.29
C GLN A 84 -9.99 7.28 -17.02
N GLU A 85 -9.32 8.42 -16.81
CA GLU A 85 -8.71 8.73 -15.52
C GLU A 85 -9.81 8.74 -14.46
N GLY A 86 -9.81 7.74 -13.60
CA GLY A 86 -10.94 7.49 -12.70
C GLY A 86 -10.58 6.60 -11.54
N THR A 87 -11.30 6.81 -10.44
CA THR A 87 -11.20 6.00 -9.22
C THR A 87 -12.39 5.04 -9.15
N LEU A 88 -12.53 4.28 -8.05
CA LEU A 88 -13.71 3.43 -7.81
C LEU A 88 -15.02 4.20 -8.03
N ALA A 89 -15.05 5.50 -7.68
CA ALA A 89 -16.18 6.39 -7.90
C ALA A 89 -16.66 6.40 -9.35
N THR A 90 -15.72 6.53 -10.29
CA THR A 90 -16.00 6.71 -11.73
C THR A 90 -16.64 5.44 -12.29
N TYR A 91 -16.14 4.29 -11.87
CA TYR A 91 -16.66 3.01 -12.31
C TYR A 91 -18.04 2.72 -11.73
N THR A 92 -18.22 2.95 -10.42
CA THR A 92 -19.50 2.75 -9.75
C THR A 92 -20.56 3.73 -10.25
N GLN A 93 -20.20 4.99 -10.48
CA GLN A 93 -21.12 6.00 -11.01
C GLN A 93 -21.66 5.60 -12.38
N LYS A 94 -20.80 5.05 -13.24
CA LYS A 94 -21.17 4.64 -14.59
C LYS A 94 -22.00 3.36 -14.62
N ALA A 95 -21.85 2.49 -13.62
CA ALA A 95 -22.58 1.24 -13.52
C ALA A 95 -23.95 1.38 -12.82
N ILE A 96 -23.99 2.03 -11.66
CA ILE A 96 -25.15 1.98 -10.74
C ILE A 96 -25.62 3.37 -10.25
N GLY A 97 -25.06 4.45 -10.78
CA GLY A 97 -25.50 5.81 -10.52
C GLY A 97 -24.77 6.52 -9.38
N HIS A 98 -25.17 7.76 -9.11
CA HIS A 98 -24.40 8.71 -8.31
C HIS A 98 -24.41 8.40 -6.80
N PHE A 99 -25.56 7.99 -6.24
CA PHE A 99 -25.69 7.72 -4.81
C PHE A 99 -24.85 6.50 -4.37
N PRO A 100 -24.92 5.34 -5.03
CA PRO A 100 -24.03 4.21 -4.69
C PRO A 100 -22.55 4.52 -4.90
N ALA A 101 -22.19 5.38 -5.86
CA ALA A 101 -20.81 5.81 -6.06
C ALA A 101 -20.25 6.56 -4.84
N ILE A 102 -21.05 7.42 -4.22
CA ILE A 102 -20.67 8.11 -2.98
C ILE A 102 -20.42 7.09 -1.85
N LEU A 103 -21.30 6.09 -1.71
CA LEU A 103 -21.15 5.05 -0.70
C LEU A 103 -19.88 4.22 -0.91
N VAL A 104 -19.55 3.87 -2.15
CA VAL A 104 -18.31 3.13 -2.47
C VAL A 104 -17.07 3.95 -2.18
N VAL A 105 -17.05 5.24 -2.52
CA VAL A 105 -15.92 6.14 -2.18
C VAL A 105 -15.76 6.26 -0.67
N PHE A 106 -16.86 6.43 0.05
CA PHE A 106 -16.84 6.59 1.49
C PHE A 106 -16.36 5.29 2.18
N ALA A 107 -16.90 4.15 1.79
CA ALA A 107 -16.51 2.86 2.33
C ALA A 107 -15.08 2.45 1.93
N GLY A 108 -14.70 2.65 0.67
CA GLY A 108 -13.45 2.17 0.11
C GLY A 108 -12.24 3.07 0.33
N TYR A 109 -12.44 4.37 0.55
CA TYR A 109 -11.33 5.32 0.74
C TYR A 109 -11.37 6.01 2.10
N VAL A 110 -12.51 6.61 2.47
CA VAL A 110 -12.60 7.44 3.68
C VAL A 110 -12.51 6.57 4.94
N MET A 111 -13.35 5.55 5.03
CA MET A 111 -13.38 4.65 6.19
C MET A 111 -12.09 3.83 6.31
N VAL A 112 -11.55 3.34 5.19
CA VAL A 112 -10.27 2.62 5.18
C VAL A 112 -9.14 3.52 5.70
N ALA A 113 -9.02 4.75 5.20
CA ALA A 113 -7.98 5.67 5.68
C ALA A 113 -8.16 6.02 7.17
N LEU A 114 -9.40 6.25 7.62
CA LEU A 114 -9.69 6.60 9.00
C LEU A 114 -9.35 5.47 9.99
N LEU A 115 -9.55 4.21 9.58
CA LEU A 115 -9.24 3.04 10.42
C LEU A 115 -7.77 2.61 10.31
N ALA A 116 -7.18 2.71 9.12
CA ALA A 116 -5.79 2.29 8.89
C ALA A 116 -4.78 3.22 9.56
N MET A 117 -4.96 4.55 9.45
CA MET A 117 -3.98 5.52 9.96
C MET A 117 -3.71 5.37 11.48
N PRO A 118 -4.71 5.22 12.36
CA PRO A 118 -4.47 4.97 13.78
C PRO A 118 -3.76 3.64 14.04
N VAL A 119 -4.11 2.58 13.32
CA VAL A 119 -3.47 1.25 13.46
C VAL A 119 -1.99 1.34 13.16
N GLU A 120 -1.61 2.00 12.07
CA GLU A 120 -0.19 2.22 11.73
C GLU A 120 0.53 3.05 12.80
N MET A 121 -0.10 4.08 13.36
CA MET A 121 0.51 4.86 14.45
C MET A 121 0.76 4.02 15.71
N PHE A 122 -0.17 3.13 16.08
CA PHE A 122 0.02 2.21 17.20
C PHE A 122 1.17 1.23 16.94
N LEU A 123 1.28 0.76 15.71
CA LEU A 123 2.29 -0.20 15.30
C LEU A 123 3.69 0.41 15.32
N VAL A 124 3.82 1.66 14.84
CA VAL A 124 5.06 2.43 14.94
C VAL A 124 5.43 2.69 16.40
N ASP A 125 4.47 3.01 17.27
CA ASP A 125 4.72 3.21 18.71
C ASP A 125 5.28 1.93 19.35
N ALA A 126 4.65 0.78 19.06
CA ALA A 126 5.09 -0.52 19.54
C ALA A 126 6.51 -0.86 19.07
N MET A 127 6.83 -0.64 17.78
CA MET A 127 8.17 -0.91 17.27
C MET A 127 9.24 0.05 17.79
N LEU A 128 8.91 1.33 17.99
CA LEU A 128 9.83 2.28 18.63
C LEU A 128 10.11 1.89 20.09
N GLY A 129 9.11 1.38 20.81
CA GLY A 129 9.26 0.89 22.18
C GLY A 129 10.27 -0.25 22.29
N GLU A 130 10.27 -1.17 21.32
CA GLU A 130 11.22 -2.29 21.27
C GLU A 130 12.62 -1.88 20.77
N LEU A 131 12.69 -1.00 19.76
CA LEU A 131 13.96 -0.65 19.10
C LEU A 131 14.75 0.45 19.83
N LEU A 132 14.09 1.42 20.45
CA LEU A 132 14.72 2.57 21.13
C LEU A 132 14.08 2.78 22.52
N PRO A 133 14.25 1.84 23.47
CA PRO A 133 13.71 2.00 24.81
C PRO A 133 14.29 3.29 25.44
N SER A 134 13.41 4.20 25.86
CA SER A 134 13.67 5.46 26.59
C SER A 134 14.04 6.75 25.81
N LEU A 135 14.20 6.73 24.48
CA LEU A 135 14.57 7.94 23.73
C LEU A 135 13.40 8.87 23.37
N LEU A 136 12.16 8.36 23.32
CA LEU A 136 10.97 9.14 22.98
C LEU A 136 9.81 8.84 23.95
N PRO A 137 9.09 9.86 24.45
CA PRO A 137 7.85 9.65 25.21
C PRO A 137 6.82 8.89 24.36
N ALA A 138 6.07 7.98 24.99
CA ALA A 138 5.02 7.21 24.35
C ALA A 138 4.09 8.12 23.53
N LYS A 139 3.71 7.70 22.32
CA LYS A 139 2.85 8.42 21.37
C LYS A 139 3.45 9.68 20.72
N VAL A 140 4.53 10.25 21.25
CA VAL A 140 5.17 11.46 20.66
C VAL A 140 5.97 11.10 19.41
N GLY A 141 6.64 9.95 19.40
CA GLY A 141 7.40 9.46 18.23
C GLY A 141 6.54 9.28 16.97
N PRO A 142 5.47 8.47 17.00
CA PRO A 142 4.58 8.30 15.85
C PRO A 142 3.92 9.60 15.40
N LEU A 143 3.53 10.47 16.34
CA LEU A 143 2.93 11.77 16.03
C LEU A 143 3.92 12.69 15.29
N LEU A 144 5.19 12.71 15.71
CA LEU A 144 6.23 13.51 15.06
C LEU A 144 6.47 13.02 13.63
N ILE A 145 6.57 11.70 13.43
CA ILE A 145 6.71 11.10 12.10
C ILE A 145 5.51 11.50 11.22
N LEU A 146 4.29 11.39 11.74
CA LEU A 146 3.08 11.78 11.01
C LEU A 146 3.11 13.26 10.60
N VAL A 147 3.50 14.16 11.52
CA VAL A 147 3.60 15.60 11.23
C VAL A 147 4.64 15.86 10.15
N VAL A 148 5.81 15.23 10.22
CA VAL A 148 6.87 15.37 9.20
C VAL A 148 6.39 14.88 7.83
N LEU A 149 5.72 13.72 7.78
CA LEU A 149 5.16 13.19 6.53
C LEU A 149 4.06 14.09 5.98
N THR A 150 3.21 14.64 6.86
CA THR A 150 2.14 15.58 6.49
C THR A 150 2.73 16.86 5.92
N ILE A 151 3.74 17.45 6.56
CA ILE A 151 4.43 18.64 6.06
C ILE A 151 5.08 18.34 4.70
N THR A 152 5.75 17.20 4.55
CA THR A 152 6.37 16.80 3.28
C THR A 152 5.33 16.67 2.17
N ASN A 153 4.16 16.11 2.48
CA ASN A 153 3.03 16.01 1.56
C ASN A 153 2.52 17.40 1.15
N LEU A 154 2.40 18.35 2.09
CA LEU A 154 1.95 19.72 1.82
C LEU A 154 2.95 20.57 1.02
N VAL A 155 4.26 20.37 1.20
CA VAL A 155 5.32 21.11 0.47
C VAL A 155 5.35 20.72 -1.00
N GLY A 156 4.99 19.47 -1.33
CA GLY A 156 4.79 19.05 -2.71
C GLY A 156 4.69 17.53 -2.84
N SER A 157 3.65 17.07 -3.53
CA SER A 157 3.42 15.65 -3.81
C SER A 157 4.60 14.98 -4.52
N ASP A 158 5.34 15.72 -5.35
CA ASP A 158 6.53 15.21 -6.05
C ASP A 158 7.69 14.91 -5.10
N ILE A 159 7.84 15.68 -4.02
CA ILE A 159 8.89 15.50 -3.02
C ILE A 159 8.53 14.30 -2.14
N PHE A 160 7.27 14.22 -1.69
CA PHE A 160 6.76 13.06 -0.97
C PHE A 160 6.92 11.78 -1.77
N ALA A 161 6.58 11.78 -3.07
CA ALA A 161 6.73 10.62 -3.93
C ALA A 161 8.20 10.15 -4.05
N ARG A 162 9.16 11.08 -4.11
CA ARG A 162 10.59 10.73 -4.12
C ARG A 162 11.04 10.11 -2.79
N VAL A 163 10.62 10.68 -1.67
CA VAL A 163 10.91 10.15 -0.33
C VAL A 163 10.30 8.75 -0.16
N GLN A 164 9.03 8.58 -0.54
CA GLN A 164 8.33 7.30 -0.52
C GLN A 164 9.05 6.23 -1.35
N ASN A 165 9.44 6.56 -2.58
CA ASN A 165 10.16 5.62 -3.46
C ASN A 165 11.52 5.21 -2.87
N LEU A 166 12.24 6.14 -2.24
CA LEU A 166 13.50 5.83 -1.55
C LEU A 166 13.27 4.89 -0.36
N LEU A 167 12.29 5.19 0.49
CA LEU A 167 11.94 4.37 1.65
C LEU A 167 11.49 2.96 1.22
N ALA A 168 10.64 2.86 0.20
CA ALA A 168 10.19 1.59 -0.36
C ALA A 168 11.37 0.77 -0.92
N PHE A 169 12.31 1.41 -1.61
CA PHE A 169 13.50 0.74 -2.12
C PHE A 169 14.37 0.17 -0.98
N ILE A 170 14.61 0.96 0.08
CA ILE A 170 15.36 0.52 1.26
C ILE A 170 14.65 -0.68 1.90
N LEU A 171 13.34 -0.59 2.08
CA LEU A 171 12.53 -1.61 2.74
C LEU A 171 12.53 -2.93 1.94
N VAL A 172 12.29 -2.90 0.63
CA VAL A 172 12.34 -4.10 -0.23
C VAL A 172 13.73 -4.73 -0.22
N SER A 173 14.77 -3.91 -0.26
CA SER A 173 16.16 -4.39 -0.21
C SER A 173 16.47 -5.05 1.14
N ALA A 174 16.01 -4.46 2.25
CA ALA A 174 16.18 -5.01 3.59
C ALA A 174 15.45 -6.34 3.75
N LEU A 175 14.18 -6.44 3.31
CA LEU A 175 13.42 -7.70 3.34
C LEU A 175 14.07 -8.79 2.49
N SER A 176 14.57 -8.43 1.31
CA SER A 176 15.28 -9.38 0.44
C SER A 176 16.55 -9.90 1.10
N LEU A 177 17.33 -9.02 1.75
CA LEU A 177 18.53 -9.40 2.49
C LEU A 177 18.18 -10.28 3.69
N LEU A 178 17.16 -9.92 4.47
CA LEU A 178 16.69 -10.72 5.61
C LEU A 178 16.24 -12.11 5.16
N GLY A 179 15.52 -12.23 4.04
CA GLY A 179 15.14 -13.52 3.46
C GLY A 179 16.34 -14.37 3.02
N LEU A 180 17.37 -13.73 2.43
CA LEU A 180 18.61 -14.42 2.06
C LEU A 180 19.39 -14.88 3.30
N ILE A 181 19.50 -14.06 4.33
CA ILE A 181 20.17 -14.42 5.60
C ILE A 181 19.41 -15.58 6.28
N ALA A 182 18.09 -15.52 6.32
CA ALA A 182 17.25 -16.55 6.92
C ALA A 182 17.39 -17.91 6.21
N THR A 183 17.52 -17.93 4.88
CA THR A 183 17.68 -19.16 4.09
C THR A 183 19.10 -19.72 4.10
N THR A 184 20.11 -18.86 4.22
CA THR A 184 21.53 -19.26 4.22
C THR A 184 22.06 -19.60 5.62
N GLY A 185 21.34 -19.25 6.68
CA GLY A 185 21.75 -19.53 8.06
C GLY A 185 22.98 -18.76 8.52
N LEU A 186 23.37 -17.69 7.82
CA LEU A 186 24.60 -16.92 8.06
C LEU A 186 24.59 -16.08 9.37
N SER A 187 23.51 -16.11 10.15
CA SER A 187 23.39 -15.36 11.41
C SER A 187 23.12 -16.29 12.60
N GLU A 188 24.13 -16.38 13.47
CA GLU A 188 24.06 -16.89 14.84
C GLU A 188 24.17 -15.70 15.81
N PRO A 189 23.47 -15.70 16.97
CA PRO A 189 22.83 -16.84 17.59
C PRO A 189 21.38 -16.99 17.14
N HIS A 190 20.98 -18.21 16.78
CA HIS A 190 19.57 -18.56 16.70
C HIS A 190 18.97 -18.34 18.10
N PRO A 191 17.93 -17.50 18.25
CA PRO A 191 17.23 -17.41 19.52
C PRO A 191 16.72 -18.80 19.85
N VAL A 192 17.16 -19.35 20.98
CA VAL A 192 16.69 -20.65 21.49
C VAL A 192 15.21 -20.48 21.77
N ILE A 193 14.36 -20.97 20.87
CA ILE A 193 12.91 -20.87 20.99
C ILE A 193 12.51 -21.66 22.23
N SER A 194 12.28 -20.94 23.33
CA SER A 194 11.86 -21.48 24.60
C SER A 194 10.32 -21.40 24.64
N GLY A 195 9.65 -22.35 24.00
CA GLY A 195 8.19 -22.38 23.87
C GLY A 195 7.67 -23.63 23.16
N THR A 196 6.35 -23.74 23.02
CA THR A 196 5.73 -24.78 22.18
C THR A 196 6.18 -24.58 20.72
N PRO A 197 6.72 -25.60 20.05
CA PRO A 197 7.08 -25.50 18.65
C PRO A 197 5.87 -25.09 17.80
N VAL A 198 6.10 -24.24 16.79
CA VAL A 198 5.08 -23.96 15.76
C VAL A 198 4.70 -25.28 15.12
N ASP A 199 3.39 -25.56 15.03
CA ASP A 199 2.91 -26.77 14.39
C ASP A 199 3.04 -26.66 12.86
N TRP A 200 3.97 -27.45 12.32
CA TRP A 200 4.18 -27.58 10.88
C TRP A 200 3.39 -28.75 10.27
N SER A 201 2.45 -29.34 11.01
CA SER A 201 1.59 -30.39 10.50
C SER A 201 0.49 -29.86 9.59
N PHE A 202 -0.05 -30.73 8.73
CA PHE A 202 -1.24 -30.45 7.92
C PHE A 202 -2.56 -30.62 8.70
N GLY A 203 -2.51 -30.96 10.00
CA GLY A 203 -3.71 -31.21 10.81
C GLY A 203 -4.66 -30.01 10.82
N GLY A 204 -4.15 -28.81 11.10
CA GLY A 204 -4.95 -27.58 11.09
C GLY A 204 -5.50 -27.17 9.72
N VAL A 205 -4.92 -27.68 8.62
CA VAL A 205 -5.44 -27.47 7.26
C VAL A 205 -6.62 -28.40 7.01
N LEU A 206 -6.51 -29.67 7.42
CA LEU A 206 -7.53 -30.70 7.21
C LEU A 206 -8.76 -30.49 8.12
N ASP A 207 -8.55 -30.00 9.34
CA ASP A 207 -9.64 -29.68 10.28
C ASP A 207 -10.37 -28.37 9.94
N GLY A 208 -9.89 -27.61 8.94
CA GLY A 208 -10.52 -26.35 8.50
C GLY A 208 -10.25 -25.14 9.39
N SER A 209 -9.42 -25.29 10.44
CA SER A 209 -9.02 -24.21 11.35
C SER A 209 -8.38 -23.02 10.62
N PHE A 210 -7.72 -23.28 9.49
CA PHE A 210 -7.12 -22.24 8.64
C PHE A 210 -8.11 -21.16 8.18
N ILE A 211 -9.42 -21.45 8.11
CA ILE A 211 -10.44 -20.48 7.66
C ILE A 211 -10.51 -19.29 8.62
N GLY A 212 -10.38 -19.52 9.93
CA GLY A 212 -10.35 -18.44 10.93
C GLY A 212 -9.14 -17.52 10.80
N LEU A 213 -8.06 -18.01 10.20
CA LEU A 213 -6.84 -17.27 9.97
C LEU A 213 -6.85 -16.48 8.65
N VAL A 214 -7.81 -16.73 7.74
CA VAL A 214 -7.91 -16.01 6.46
C VAL A 214 -8.10 -14.52 6.69
N ALA A 215 -8.93 -14.13 7.68
CA ALA A 215 -9.14 -12.72 8.00
C ALA A 215 -7.88 -12.03 8.53
N LEU A 216 -6.98 -12.77 9.18
CA LEU A 216 -5.68 -12.27 9.63
C LEU A 216 -4.70 -12.17 8.45
N ALA A 217 -4.83 -13.05 7.46
CA ALA A 217 -4.00 -13.10 6.26
C ALA A 217 -4.36 -12.05 5.18
N MET A 218 -5.49 -11.35 5.30
CA MET A 218 -5.93 -10.28 4.39
C MET A 218 -5.58 -8.90 4.92
#